data_AF-A0AAV2CE93-F1
#
_entry.id   AF-A0AAV2CE93-F1
#
_cell.length_a   1.000
_cell.length_b   1.000
_cell.length_c   1.000
_cell.angle_alpha   90.00
_cell.angle_beta   90.00
_cell.angle_gamma   90.00
#
_symmetry.space_group_name_H-M   'P 1'
#
loop_
_entity.id
_entity.type
_entity.pdbx_description
1 polymer ?
#
loop_
_entity_poly.entity_id
_entity_poly.type
_entity_poly.pdbx_seq_one_letter_code
_entity_poly.pdbx_strand_id
1 'polypeptide(L)'
;MRQRNKIISAVVSLILLSTVLMATAETWWVPGTRTKVAITNEVGGGRQLTVHCSRFDDDNNGDDLGVHVVNPHDSYRFKFPRKWRPAWVYCSMDWGVGGPRWFDIYDQERDEHLCRLTTF
;
A
#
# COMPACT_ATOMS: atom_id res chain seq x y z
N MET A 1 -30.53 -27.34 35.23
CA MET A 1 -30.66 -27.13 33.77
C MET A 1 -30.73 -25.64 33.39
N ARG A 2 -31.62 -24.83 34.00
CA ARG A 2 -31.79 -23.39 33.72
C ARG A 2 -30.53 -22.51 33.88
N GLN A 3 -29.73 -22.75 34.93
CA GLN A 3 -28.50 -21.98 35.19
C GLN A 3 -27.37 -22.32 34.22
N ARG A 4 -27.25 -23.60 33.84
CA ARG A 4 -26.29 -24.06 32.82
C ARG A 4 -26.58 -23.44 31.45
N ASN A 5 -27.86 -23.31 31.08
CA ASN A 5 -28.27 -22.67 29.83
C ASN A 5 -27.98 -21.16 29.81
N LYS A 6 -28.12 -20.48 30.96
CA LYS A 6 -27.74 -19.06 31.10
C LYS A 6 -26.23 -18.85 30.94
N ILE A 7 -25.42 -19.74 31.53
CA ILE A 7 -23.96 -19.69 31.40
C ILE A 7 -23.54 -19.96 29.95
N ILE A 8 -24.09 -21.00 29.31
CA ILE A 8 -23.79 -21.32 27.90
C ILE A 8 -24.19 -20.14 27.01
N SER A 9 -25.38 -19.57 27.19
CA SER A 9 -25.82 -18.38 26.44
C SER A 9 -24.88 -17.20 26.63
N ALA A 10 -24.44 -16.92 27.86
CA ALA A 10 -23.51 -15.82 28.14
C ALA A 10 -22.16 -16.04 27.47
N VAL A 11 -21.60 -17.27 27.55
CA VAL A 11 -20.33 -17.63 26.91
C VAL A 11 -20.42 -17.51 25.39
N VAL A 12 -21.51 -18.00 24.77
CA VAL A 12 -21.73 -17.86 23.32
C VAL A 12 -21.84 -16.39 22.93
N SER A 13 -22.58 -15.58 23.68
CA SER A 13 -22.68 -14.13 23.43
C SER A 13 -21.32 -13.42 23.56
N LEU A 14 -20.49 -13.79 24.54
CA LEU A 14 -19.14 -13.27 24.72
C LEU A 14 -18.22 -13.66 23.56
N ILE A 15 -18.28 -14.91 23.10
CA ILE A 15 -17.50 -15.38 21.94
C ILE A 15 -17.93 -14.60 20.68
N LEU A 16 -19.23 -14.51 20.40
CA LEU A 16 -19.75 -13.76 19.26
C LEU A 16 -19.31 -12.28 19.31
N LEU A 17 -19.44 -11.63 20.47
CA LEU A 17 -18.99 -10.25 20.65
C LEU A 17 -17.49 -10.11 20.36
N SER A 18 -16.65 -11.00 20.91
CA SER A 18 -15.20 -10.96 20.67
C SER A 18 -14.84 -11.13 19.20
N THR A 19 -15.51 -12.03 18.47
CA THR A 19 -15.26 -12.23 17.03
C THR A 19 -15.65 -11.01 16.19
N VAL A 20 -16.71 -10.30 16.57
CA VAL A 20 -17.14 -9.06 15.91
C VAL A 20 -16.12 -7.94 16.13
N LEU A 21 -15.60 -7.79 17.36
CA LEU A 21 -14.55 -6.80 17.65
C LEU A 21 -13.30 -7.03 16.80
N MET A 22 -12.82 -8.28 16.71
CA MET A 22 -11.64 -8.62 15.91
C MET A 22 -11.88 -8.39 14.41
N ALA A 23 -13.06 -8.73 13.88
CA ALA A 23 -13.39 -8.52 12.47
C ALA A 23 -13.39 -7.02 12.08
N THR A 24 -13.84 -6.13 12.97
CA THR A 24 -13.77 -4.67 12.73
C THR A 24 -12.36 -4.10 12.86
N ALA A 25 -11.48 -4.77 13.60
CA ALA A 25 -10.09 -4.35 13.77
C ALA A 25 -9.20 -4.71 12.57
N GLU A 26 -9.71 -5.40 11.54
CA GLU A 26 -8.92 -5.89 10.40
C GLU A 26 -9.36 -5.27 9.06
N THR A 27 -10.52 -4.60 8.99
CA THR A 27 -11.03 -3.99 7.76
C THR A 27 -10.47 -2.59 7.52
N TRP A 28 -9.18 -2.50 7.21
CA TRP A 28 -8.42 -1.24 7.09
C TRP A 28 -8.27 -0.75 5.64
N TRP A 29 -8.82 -1.50 4.69
CA TRP A 29 -8.84 -1.20 3.26
C TRP A 29 -10.15 -0.50 2.87
N VAL A 30 -10.08 0.45 1.95
CA VAL A 30 -11.26 1.12 1.40
C VAL A 30 -11.79 0.28 0.23
N PRO A 31 -12.99 -0.33 0.33
CA PRO A 31 -13.50 -1.22 -0.70
C PRO A 31 -13.57 -0.56 -2.08
N GLY A 32 -13.10 -1.28 -3.10
CA GLY A 32 -13.16 -0.84 -4.49
C GLY A 32 -12.11 0.19 -4.92
N THR A 33 -11.23 0.66 -4.03
CA THR A 33 -10.21 1.66 -4.39
C THR A 33 -8.79 1.09 -4.36
N ARG A 34 -8.03 1.36 -5.42
CA ARG A 34 -6.62 0.96 -5.54
C ARG A 34 -5.80 2.12 -6.09
N THR A 35 -4.63 2.32 -5.51
CA THR A 35 -3.64 3.24 -6.05
C THR A 35 -2.84 2.50 -7.12
N LYS A 36 -2.64 3.15 -8.27
CA LYS A 36 -1.80 2.66 -9.37
C LYS A 36 -0.60 3.57 -9.49
N VAL A 37 0.60 2.98 -9.50
CA VAL A 37 1.85 3.71 -9.69
C VAL A 37 2.50 3.23 -10.98
N ALA A 38 3.01 4.17 -11.76
CA ALA A 38 3.77 3.91 -12.97
C ALA A 38 5.03 4.79 -12.96
N ILE A 39 6.19 4.16 -13.09
CA ILE A 39 7.49 4.81 -13.22
C ILE A 39 7.96 4.58 -14.65
N THR A 40 7.95 5.63 -15.47
CA THR A 40 8.35 5.59 -16.88
C THR A 40 9.76 6.15 -17.03
N ASN A 41 10.62 5.44 -17.75
CA ASN A 41 11.99 5.88 -17.95
C ASN A 41 12.12 6.85 -19.14
N GLU A 42 12.27 8.13 -18.81
CA GLU A 42 12.52 9.22 -19.76
C GLU A 42 13.86 9.96 -19.48
N VAL A 43 14.83 9.29 -18.84
CA VAL A 43 16.12 9.90 -18.45
C VAL A 43 16.99 10.32 -19.67
N GLY A 44 16.64 9.83 -20.86
CA GLY A 44 17.28 10.21 -22.11
C GLY A 44 18.66 9.58 -22.33
N GLY A 45 19.13 9.63 -23.57
CA GLY A 45 20.42 9.05 -23.98
C GLY A 45 20.45 7.51 -23.95
N GLY A 46 19.29 6.86 -24.10
CA GLY A 46 19.20 5.39 -24.16
C GLY A 46 19.55 4.66 -22.87
N ARG A 47 19.55 5.36 -21.73
CA ARG A 47 19.95 4.79 -20.43
C ARG A 47 18.85 3.95 -19.82
N GLN A 48 19.23 2.83 -19.21
CA GLN A 48 18.35 2.06 -18.33
C GLN A 48 18.24 2.76 -16.98
N LEU A 49 17.07 2.61 -16.35
CA LEU A 49 16.76 3.11 -15.03
C LEU A 49 16.60 1.92 -14.09
N THR A 50 17.47 1.80 -13.09
CA THR A 50 17.31 0.82 -12.01
C THR A 50 16.49 1.45 -10.90
N VAL A 51 15.39 0.79 -10.53
CA VAL A 51 14.43 1.26 -9.54
C VAL A 51 14.35 0.25 -8.42
N HIS A 52 14.56 0.66 -7.17
CA HIS A 52 14.28 -0.17 -5.99
C HIS A 52 13.26 0.55 -5.13
N CYS A 53 12.10 -0.05 -4.92
CA CYS A 53 11.00 0.57 -4.20
C CYS A 53 10.64 -0.20 -2.94
N SER A 54 10.25 0.53 -1.90
CA SER A 54 9.61 -0.01 -0.70
C SER A 54 8.32 0.75 -0.44
N ARG A 55 7.31 0.02 0.04
CA ARG A 55 6.04 0.60 0.46
C ARG A 55 5.91 0.47 1.97
N PHE A 56 5.52 1.55 2.64
CA PHE A 56 5.25 1.58 4.07
C PHE A 56 3.81 1.96 4.35
N ASP A 57 3.26 1.47 5.46
CA ASP A 57 2.08 2.04 6.11
C ASP A 57 2.44 2.69 7.46
N ASP A 58 1.47 3.32 8.11
CA ASP A 58 1.63 4.16 9.31
C ASP A 58 2.09 3.42 10.56
N ASP A 59 1.99 2.09 10.58
CA ASP A 59 2.58 1.24 11.62
C ASP A 59 4.06 0.93 11.34
N ASN A 60 4.68 1.61 10.36
CA ASN A 60 6.02 1.34 9.81
C ASN A 60 6.18 -0.10 9.28
N ASN A 61 5.08 -0.77 8.93
CA ASN A 61 5.17 -2.07 8.27
C ASN A 61 5.50 -1.85 6.80
N GLY A 62 6.65 -2.37 6.39
CA GLY A 62 7.25 -2.14 5.08
C GLY A 62 7.25 -3.39 4.21
N ASP A 63 6.70 -3.30 3.01
CA ASP A 63 6.86 -4.29 1.95
C ASP A 63 7.95 -3.82 0.98
N ASP A 64 9.01 -4.61 0.81
CA ASP A 64 9.97 -4.41 -0.27
C ASP A 64 9.34 -4.83 -1.61
N LEU A 65 9.27 -3.91 -2.57
CA LEU A 65 8.74 -4.15 -3.91
C LEU A 65 9.82 -4.65 -4.88
N GLY A 66 11.06 -4.73 -4.43
CA GLY A 66 12.21 -5.27 -5.15
C GLY A 66 12.87 -4.29 -6.12
N VAL A 67 13.93 -4.78 -6.76
CA VAL A 67 14.73 -4.06 -7.76
C VAL A 67 14.24 -4.39 -9.16
N HIS A 68 14.02 -3.37 -9.99
CA HIS A 68 13.55 -3.48 -11.36
C HIS A 68 14.41 -2.64 -12.28
N VAL A 69 14.79 -3.19 -13.45
CA VAL A 69 15.46 -2.44 -14.51
C VAL A 69 14.42 -2.03 -15.54
N VAL A 70 14.31 -0.73 -15.81
CA VAL A 70 13.36 -0.14 -16.75
C VAL A 70 14.13 0.37 -17.96
N ASN A 71 13.89 -0.23 -19.12
CA ASN A 71 14.52 0.21 -20.37
C ASN A 71 14.01 1.60 -20.80
N PRO A 72 14.72 2.29 -21.72
CA PRO A 72 14.24 3.55 -22.27
C PRO A 72 12.81 3.42 -22.80
N HIS A 73 11.94 4.37 -22.41
CA HIS A 73 10.51 4.44 -22.78
C HIS A 73 9.62 3.30 -22.26
N ASP A 74 10.16 2.37 -21.46
CA ASP A 74 9.36 1.38 -20.73
C ASP A 74 8.87 1.92 -19.38
N SER A 75 7.96 1.18 -18.75
CA SER A 75 7.44 1.49 -17.41
C SER A 75 7.52 0.31 -16.46
N TYR A 76 7.94 0.56 -15.21
CA TYR A 76 7.63 -0.31 -14.08
C TYR A 76 6.29 0.11 -13.46
N ARG A 77 5.39 -0.85 -13.21
CA ARG A 77 4.02 -0.58 -12.74
C ARG A 77 3.62 -1.54 -11.64
N PHE A 78 2.96 -1.01 -10.63
CA PHE A 78 2.36 -1.80 -9.56
C PHE A 78 1.10 -1.13 -9.02
N LYS A 79 0.30 -1.89 -8.28
CA LYS A 79 -0.95 -1.43 -7.67
C LYS A 79 -1.08 -1.97 -6.25
N PHE A 80 -1.66 -1.18 -5.37
CA PHE A 80 -1.92 -1.60 -3.99
C PHE A 80 -3.31 -1.12 -3.53
N PRO A 81 -3.95 -1.85 -2.60
CA PRO A 81 -5.21 -1.41 -2.02
C PRO A 81 -4.99 -0.11 -1.25
N ARG A 82 -5.92 0.83 -1.40
CA ARG A 82 -5.92 2.04 -0.59
C ARG A 82 -6.37 1.68 0.82
N LYS A 83 -5.60 2.11 1.81
CA LYS A 83 -5.95 1.93 3.23
C LYS A 83 -6.55 3.23 3.77
N TRP A 84 -7.26 3.17 4.89
CA TRP A 84 -7.65 4.37 5.64
C TRP A 84 -6.46 5.06 6.28
N ARG A 85 -5.41 4.28 6.53
CA ARG A 85 -4.16 4.74 7.08
C ARG A 85 -3.21 5.21 5.98
N PRO A 86 -2.34 6.20 6.29
CA PRO A 86 -1.35 6.67 5.36
C PRO A 86 -0.49 5.54 4.79
N ALA A 87 -0.13 5.67 3.53
CA ALA A 87 0.78 4.78 2.85
C ALA A 87 1.80 5.61 2.08
N TRP A 88 3.05 5.17 2.10
CA TRP A 88 4.14 5.82 1.39
C TRP A 88 4.83 4.82 0.47
N VAL A 89 5.26 5.30 -0.68
CA VAL A 89 6.14 4.56 -1.58
C VAL A 89 7.40 5.37 -1.74
N TYR A 90 8.51 4.78 -1.32
CA TYR A 90 9.83 5.35 -1.46
C TYR A 90 10.62 4.52 -2.47
N CYS A 91 11.26 5.18 -3.43
CA CYS A 91 12.09 4.48 -4.40
C CYS A 91 13.46 5.12 -4.56
N SER A 92 14.49 4.29 -4.62
CA SER A 92 15.79 4.68 -5.16
C SER A 92 15.77 4.50 -6.67
N MET A 93 16.38 5.45 -7.38
CA MET A 93 16.52 5.45 -8.82
C MET A 93 17.97 5.68 -9.19
N ASP A 94 18.52 4.78 -9.99
CA ASP A 94 19.87 4.89 -10.53
C ASP A 94 19.84 4.82 -12.06
N TRP A 95 20.38 5.85 -12.70
CA TRP A 95 20.50 5.95 -14.15
C TRP A 95 21.97 5.99 -14.62
N GLY A 96 22.89 5.51 -13.79
CA GLY A 96 24.30 5.34 -14.11
C GLY A 96 25.13 6.61 -14.02
N VAL A 97 24.59 7.72 -13.50
CA VAL A 97 25.32 8.98 -13.33
C VAL A 97 25.02 9.59 -11.96
N GLY A 98 26.04 9.72 -11.12
CA GLY A 98 25.92 10.36 -9.81
C GLY A 98 25.31 9.46 -8.71
N GLY A 99 25.13 8.17 -8.99
CA GLY A 99 24.62 7.16 -8.06
C GLY A 99 23.11 7.21 -7.82
N PRO A 100 22.59 6.30 -6.97
CA PRO A 100 21.17 6.23 -6.65
C PRO A 100 20.66 7.50 -5.97
N ARG A 101 19.48 7.96 -6.39
CA ARG A 101 18.75 9.10 -5.84
C ARG A 101 17.40 8.63 -5.34
N TRP A 102 16.98 9.12 -4.18
CA TRP A 102 15.75 8.67 -3.56
C TRP A 102 14.59 9.65 -3.75
N PHE A 103 13.38 9.11 -3.89
CA PHE A 103 12.17 9.87 -4.17
C PHE A 103 10.95 9.30 -3.45
N ASP A 104 10.12 10.19 -2.91
CA ASP A 104 8.77 9.87 -2.41
C ASP A 104 7.79 9.81 -3.59
N ILE A 105 7.66 8.62 -4.17
CA ILE A 105 6.83 8.37 -5.35
C ILE A 105 5.36 8.53 -5.04
N TYR A 106 4.95 8.12 -3.84
CA TYR A 106 3.58 8.26 -3.39
C TYR A 106 3.58 8.59 -1.91
N ASP A 107 2.77 9.57 -1.52
CA ASP A 107 2.40 9.86 -0.15
C ASP A 107 0.89 9.98 -0.13
N GLN A 108 0.22 9.14 0.67
CA GLN A 108 -1.23 9.10 0.67
C GLN A 108 -1.85 10.44 1.09
N GLU A 109 -1.32 11.14 2.08
CA GLU A 109 -1.87 12.42 2.52
C GLU A 109 -1.72 13.49 1.44
N ARG A 110 -0.56 13.51 0.77
CA ARG A 110 -0.25 14.41 -0.35
C ARG A 110 -1.03 14.07 -1.62
N ASP A 111 -1.25 12.79 -1.94
CA ASP A 111 -1.69 12.38 -3.28
C ASP A 111 -3.15 11.90 -3.32
N GLU A 112 -3.75 11.56 -2.17
CA GLU A 112 -5.13 11.04 -2.09
C GLU A 112 -6.15 12.00 -2.72
N HIS A 113 -5.96 13.30 -2.55
CA HIS A 113 -6.89 14.31 -3.07
C HIS A 113 -6.79 14.44 -4.60
N LEU A 114 -5.63 14.14 -5.20
CA LEU A 114 -5.44 14.13 -6.65
C LEU A 114 -6.19 12.94 -7.29
N CYS A 115 -6.19 11.79 -6.61
CA CYS A 115 -6.93 10.60 -7.07
C CYS A 115 -8.46 10.77 -7.01
N ARG A 116 -8.99 11.74 -6.24
CA ARG A 116 -10.44 12.05 -6.24
C ARG A 116 -10.87 12.91 -7.43
N LEU A 117 -9.93 13.52 -8.15
CA LEU A 117 -10.21 14.43 -9.27
C LEU A 117 -10.18 13.75 -10.64
N THR A 118 -9.86 12.46 -10.71
CA THR A 118 -9.73 11.70 -11.96
C THR A 118 -10.66 10.48 -11.98
N THR A 119 -11.96 10.75 -12.10
CA THR A 119 -12.89 9.81 -12.76
C THR A 119 -12.76 10.04 -14.26
N PHE A 120 -12.05 9.15 -14.96
CA PHE A 120 -12.20 8.97 -16.40
C PHE A 120 -13.33 7.99 -16.67
#